data_AF-A0A3L7U748-F1
#
_entry.id   AF-A0A3L7U748-F1
#
_cell.length_a   1.000
_cell.length_b   1.000
_cell.length_c   1.000
_cell.angle_alpha   90.00
_cell.angle_beta   90.00
_cell.angle_gamma   90.00
#
_symmetry.space_group_name_H-M   'P 1'
#
loop_
_entity.id
_entity.type
_entity.pdbx_description
1 polymer ?
#
loop_
_entity_poly.entity_id
_entity_poly.type
_entity_poly.pdbx_seq_one_letter_code
_entity_poly.pdbx_strand_id
1 'polypeptide(L)'
;MCKQSPQPILRHFSKTVCFARMLAAETADKTDRSDFVGCEEFTLSVTMPHTTNQKTAARATVQLLVLMVCAAMATGCQTFGRPQRSLTQKVTLEANCPGDPARMPAKELAKITLPPYVIEPPDILLIDALRVVPKPPFRIQSFDTLQVIVEGTLLEQPINGLYVVEPGGMLDLGPSYGKMMVGGQSLEEAQDAVFRHLKRVLKEPQVSLTLAQAAGQQQISGEHLVGPDGTVNLGTYGTVFVTGMTLEQAKIAIETQLEKHLDAPLVSLDVFSYNSKVYYVITEGAGSGDNVVRFPVTGNETVLDAIAGINGLSRLSSKDIWIARPAPSGMGCDQVLPVDIVAIMKGGSTATNYQLMPGDRVFIAQDPMIAFESLISKVTGPFERMFGFALLGSQTVQQINRFPFGFNPNSF
;
A
#
# COMPACT_ATOMS: atom_id res chain seq x y z
N MET A 1 9.56 -83.76 8.81
CA MET A 1 9.43 -84.09 10.25
C MET A 1 9.62 -82.80 11.05
N CYS A 2 8.65 -82.52 11.96
CA CYS A 2 8.53 -81.51 13.04
C CYS A 2 8.82 -80.01 12.76
N LYS A 3 7.84 -79.07 12.87
CA LYS A 3 7.24 -78.38 14.07
C LYS A 3 8.31 -77.72 14.96
N GLN A 4 8.29 -76.42 15.31
CA GLN A 4 7.26 -75.63 16.03
C GLN A 4 7.58 -74.10 16.01
N SER A 5 6.54 -73.26 16.18
CA SER A 5 6.53 -71.82 16.55
C SER A 5 6.67 -71.60 18.09
N PRO A 6 6.47 -70.41 18.74
CA PRO A 6 6.45 -68.95 18.36
C PRO A 6 7.17 -67.92 19.34
N GLN A 7 7.41 -66.65 18.89
CA GLN A 7 7.34 -65.26 19.53
C GLN A 7 7.88 -64.96 20.98
N PRO A 8 8.01 -63.71 21.53
CA PRO A 8 7.91 -62.31 21.01
C PRO A 8 8.95 -61.23 21.52
N ILE A 9 9.03 -60.10 20.78
CA ILE A 9 9.04 -58.63 21.13
C ILE A 9 9.78 -58.07 22.37
N LEU A 10 10.69 -57.09 22.16
CA LEU A 10 10.70 -55.73 22.78
C LEU A 10 11.83 -54.85 22.20
N ARG A 11 11.48 -53.75 21.51
CA ARG A 11 12.40 -52.68 21.06
C ARG A 11 12.40 -51.54 22.08
N HIS A 12 13.55 -51.24 22.69
CA HIS A 12 13.77 -49.99 23.42
C HIS A 12 14.10 -48.85 22.43
N PHE A 13 13.31 -47.78 22.46
CA PHE A 13 13.66 -46.50 21.83
C PHE A 13 14.40 -45.63 22.84
N SER A 14 15.68 -45.37 22.59
CA SER A 14 16.45 -44.30 23.24
C SER A 14 16.24 -43.00 22.46
N LYS A 15 15.86 -41.91 23.13
CA LYS A 15 15.88 -40.55 22.55
C LYS A 15 16.89 -39.71 23.32
N THR A 16 18.00 -39.42 22.66
CA THR A 16 19.02 -38.44 23.05
C THR A 16 18.47 -37.02 22.87
N VAL A 17 18.55 -36.18 23.90
CA VAL A 17 18.30 -34.73 23.80
C VAL A 17 19.57 -34.02 24.26
N CYS A 18 20.31 -33.43 23.31
CA CYS A 18 21.47 -32.58 23.60
C CYS A 18 21.01 -31.17 23.97
N PHE A 19 21.47 -30.66 25.11
CA PHE A 19 21.37 -29.24 25.46
C PHE A 19 22.78 -28.63 25.38
N ALA A 20 22.96 -27.63 24.52
CA ALA A 20 24.19 -26.84 24.44
C ALA A 20 24.21 -25.80 25.57
N ARG A 21 25.27 -25.80 26.38
CA ARG A 21 25.52 -24.80 27.44
C ARG A 21 26.71 -23.95 27.01
N MET A 22 26.46 -22.68 26.72
CA MET A 22 27.48 -21.70 26.35
C MET A 22 27.75 -20.81 27.56
N LEU A 23 28.95 -20.91 28.15
CA LEU A 23 29.49 -19.87 29.03
C LEU A 23 30.97 -19.63 28.73
N ALA A 24 31.32 -18.36 28.90
CA ALA A 24 32.43 -17.63 28.32
C ALA A 24 33.79 -17.88 28.98
N ALA A 25 34.86 -17.71 28.18
CA ALA A 25 36.10 -17.08 28.60
C ALA A 25 36.85 -16.49 27.40
N GLU A 26 37.62 -15.46 27.70
CA GLU A 26 38.17 -14.42 26.84
C GLU A 26 39.59 -14.76 26.35
N THR A 27 39.97 -14.21 25.19
CA THR A 27 41.33 -14.14 24.59
C THR A 27 41.99 -15.44 24.08
N ALA A 28 42.21 -15.52 22.76
CA ALA A 28 43.50 -15.75 22.09
C ALA A 28 43.36 -16.38 20.68
N ASP A 29 44.36 -16.03 19.88
CA ASP A 29 44.68 -16.32 18.48
C ASP A 29 44.74 -17.82 18.06
N LYS A 30 44.58 -18.05 16.74
CA LYS A 30 44.99 -19.22 15.91
C LYS A 30 44.20 -20.56 15.89
N THR A 31 43.79 -20.91 14.65
CA THR A 31 43.87 -22.21 13.95
C THR A 31 44.17 -23.48 14.76
N ASP A 32 43.26 -24.47 14.74
CA ASP A 32 43.37 -25.77 14.03
C ASP A 32 42.36 -26.81 14.60
N ARG A 33 42.16 -27.88 13.82
CA ARG A 33 41.39 -29.13 13.95
C ARG A 33 41.24 -29.80 15.34
N SER A 34 40.08 -30.48 15.45
CA SER A 34 39.74 -31.76 16.14
C SER A 34 40.17 -32.00 17.59
N ASP A 35 39.21 -32.33 18.46
CA ASP A 35 39.10 -33.66 19.09
C ASP A 35 37.82 -33.84 19.92
N PHE A 36 37.34 -35.08 19.98
CA PHE A 36 36.06 -35.53 20.50
C PHE A 36 36.35 -36.58 21.58
N VAL A 37 36.21 -36.29 22.88
CA VAL A 37 36.25 -37.32 23.95
C VAL A 37 35.44 -36.89 25.19
N GLY A 38 34.56 -37.77 25.67
CA GLY A 38 34.12 -37.83 27.08
C GLY A 38 32.61 -37.72 27.33
N CYS A 39 31.91 -38.86 27.40
CA CYS A 39 30.59 -38.97 28.04
C CYS A 39 30.78 -39.61 29.42
N GLU A 40 30.47 -38.90 30.51
CA GLU A 40 30.31 -39.50 31.84
C GLU A 40 28.85 -39.90 32.07
N GLU A 41 28.64 -41.17 32.46
CA GLU A 41 27.36 -41.69 32.92
C GLU A 41 27.06 -41.19 34.35
N PHE A 42 26.03 -40.36 34.52
CA PHE A 42 25.44 -40.13 35.84
C PHE A 42 24.27 -41.09 36.06
N THR A 43 24.53 -42.16 36.82
CA THR A 43 23.49 -43.03 37.38
C THR A 43 22.85 -42.33 38.57
N LEU A 44 21.59 -41.90 38.41
CA LEU A 44 20.79 -41.31 39.48
C LEU A 44 20.05 -42.45 40.22
N SER A 45 20.64 -42.95 41.30
CA SER A 45 19.99 -43.92 42.19
C SER A 45 19.00 -43.22 43.11
N VAL A 46 17.71 -43.24 42.76
CA VAL A 46 16.63 -42.79 43.64
C VAL A 46 16.16 -43.99 44.46
N THR A 47 16.61 -44.09 45.70
CA THR A 47 16.02 -44.99 46.70
C THR A 47 14.72 -44.38 47.21
N MET A 48 13.58 -44.98 46.83
CA MET A 48 12.27 -44.63 47.39
C MET A 48 12.14 -45.23 48.81
N PRO A 49 11.80 -44.44 49.84
CA PRO A 49 11.42 -45.00 51.13
C PRO A 49 10.00 -45.57 51.06
N HIS A 50 9.89 -46.85 51.38
CA HIS A 50 8.63 -47.55 51.58
C HIS A 50 8.04 -47.18 52.95
N THR A 51 6.73 -46.89 52.95
CA THR A 51 5.76 -46.98 54.06
C THR A 51 5.44 -45.77 54.97
N THR A 52 4.14 -45.43 54.92
CA THR A 52 3.21 -45.07 56.01
C THR A 52 3.40 -43.77 56.79
N ASN A 53 2.95 -42.63 56.22
CA ASN A 53 2.00 -41.71 56.89
C ASN A 53 1.49 -40.61 55.93
N GLN A 54 0.16 -40.51 55.71
CA GLN A 54 -0.44 -39.59 54.73
C GLN A 54 -0.33 -38.10 55.13
N LYS A 55 -0.18 -37.81 56.43
CA LYS A 55 -0.11 -36.43 56.96
C LYS A 55 1.29 -35.80 56.86
N THR A 56 2.35 -36.60 56.76
CA THR A 56 3.72 -36.11 56.59
C THR A 56 4.08 -35.91 55.12
N ALA A 57 3.48 -36.68 54.21
CA ALA A 57 3.67 -36.52 52.76
C ALA A 57 3.17 -35.15 52.26
N ALA A 58 2.00 -34.69 52.71
CA ALA A 58 1.45 -33.39 52.32
C ALA A 58 2.29 -32.20 52.82
N ARG A 59 2.88 -32.31 54.02
CA ARG A 59 3.81 -31.29 54.56
C ARG A 59 5.15 -31.29 53.81
N ALA A 60 5.65 -32.46 53.45
CA ALA A 60 6.88 -32.59 52.66
C ALA A 60 6.71 -32.02 51.23
N THR A 61 5.55 -32.23 50.59
CA THR A 61 5.28 -31.65 49.26
C THR A 61 5.10 -30.14 49.32
N VAL A 62 4.45 -29.60 50.36
CA VAL A 62 4.32 -28.15 50.55
C VAL A 62 5.69 -27.51 50.85
N GLN A 63 6.53 -28.15 51.67
CA GLN A 63 7.89 -27.68 51.93
C GLN A 63 8.77 -27.73 50.68
N LEU A 64 8.64 -28.77 49.84
CA LEU A 64 9.38 -28.86 48.57
C LEU A 64 8.94 -27.78 47.57
N LEU A 65 7.64 -27.46 47.54
CA LEU A 65 7.08 -26.43 46.66
C LEU A 65 7.45 -25.02 47.15
N VAL A 66 7.48 -24.79 48.46
CA VAL A 66 8.00 -23.56 49.07
C VAL A 66 9.51 -23.42 48.83
N LEU A 67 10.29 -24.50 48.92
CA LEU A 67 11.72 -24.49 48.58
C LEU A 67 11.97 -24.22 47.09
N MET A 68 11.14 -24.74 46.19
CA MET A 68 11.19 -24.42 44.75
C MET A 68 10.84 -22.95 44.48
N VAL A 69 9.83 -22.39 45.15
CA VAL A 69 9.46 -20.98 45.02
C VAL A 69 10.55 -20.07 45.61
N CYS A 70 11.15 -20.43 46.74
CA CYS A 70 12.27 -19.69 47.32
C CYS A 70 13.55 -19.80 46.48
N ALA A 71 13.81 -20.95 45.85
CA ALA A 71 14.92 -21.10 44.92
C ALA A 71 14.75 -20.25 43.64
N ALA A 72 13.51 -20.11 43.15
CA ALA A 72 13.19 -19.21 42.03
C ALA A 72 13.33 -17.71 42.39
N MET A 73 13.14 -17.35 43.66
CA MET A 73 13.39 -15.98 44.15
C MET A 73 14.87 -15.72 44.48
N ALA A 74 15.66 -16.76 44.75
CA ALA A 74 17.07 -16.66 45.12
C ALA A 74 18.04 -16.63 43.92
N THR A 75 17.62 -17.09 42.74
CA THR A 75 18.31 -16.77 41.48
C THR A 75 18.07 -15.29 41.15
N GLY A 76 19.02 -14.46 41.59
CA GLY A 76 18.86 -13.03 41.72
C GLY A 76 18.49 -12.24 40.45
N CYS A 77 17.88 -11.09 40.73
CA CYS A 77 17.64 -9.96 39.83
C CYS A 77 18.95 -9.29 39.33
N GLN A 78 19.91 -10.04 38.78
CA GLN A 78 21.17 -9.48 38.26
C GLN A 78 21.28 -9.48 36.72
N THR A 79 20.21 -9.78 35.99
CA THR A 79 20.21 -9.69 34.51
C THR A 79 19.37 -8.55 33.94
N PHE A 80 18.61 -7.81 34.75
CA PHE A 80 17.72 -6.72 34.31
C PHE A 80 18.38 -5.33 34.24
N GLY A 81 19.72 -5.27 34.19
CA GLY A 81 20.47 -4.01 34.30
C GLY A 81 21.27 -3.59 33.07
N ARG A 82 21.22 -4.33 31.94
CA ARG A 82 21.74 -3.78 30.68
C ARG A 82 20.61 -3.00 30.03
N PRO A 83 20.77 -1.69 29.76
CA PRO A 83 19.86 -1.01 28.85
C PRO A 83 19.90 -1.81 27.55
N GLN A 84 18.82 -2.51 27.22
CA GLN A 84 18.68 -3.04 25.87
C GLN A 84 18.83 -1.83 24.96
N ARG A 85 19.81 -1.88 24.06
CA ARG A 85 19.90 -0.89 22.98
C ARG A 85 18.51 -0.80 22.37
N SER A 86 17.99 0.43 22.18
CA SER A 86 16.71 0.61 21.50
C SER A 86 16.75 -0.17 20.19
N LEU A 87 15.60 -0.70 19.76
CA LEU A 87 15.52 -1.48 18.54
C LEU A 87 16.11 -0.68 17.37
N THR A 88 15.80 0.61 17.35
CA THR A 88 16.39 1.63 16.48
C THR A 88 17.92 1.61 16.48
N GLN A 89 18.57 1.62 17.65
CA GLN A 89 20.03 1.63 17.73
C GLN A 89 20.65 0.34 17.21
N LYS A 90 19.98 -0.81 17.41
CA LYS A 90 20.43 -2.09 16.84
C LYS A 90 20.29 -2.09 15.31
N VAL A 91 19.16 -1.65 14.78
CA VAL A 91 18.91 -1.57 13.33
C VAL A 91 19.88 -0.59 12.66
N THR A 92 20.17 0.57 13.27
CA THR A 92 21.18 1.50 12.73
C THR A 92 22.61 0.97 12.72
N LEU A 93 22.95 0.05 13.63
CA LEU A 93 24.28 -0.58 13.68
C LEU A 93 24.43 -1.71 12.65
N GLU A 94 23.31 -2.32 12.23
CA GLU A 94 23.26 -3.38 11.22
C GLU A 94 23.15 -2.81 9.80
N ALA A 95 22.68 -1.57 9.64
CA ALA A 95 22.62 -0.86 8.36
C ALA A 95 24.02 -0.54 7.82
N ASN A 96 24.49 -1.32 6.86
CA ASN A 96 25.87 -1.28 6.36
C ASN A 96 26.04 -0.39 5.10
N CYS A 97 25.33 0.74 5.03
CA CYS A 97 25.55 1.74 3.99
C CYS A 97 26.48 2.85 4.51
N PRO A 98 27.66 3.10 3.90
CA PRO A 98 28.38 4.34 4.13
C PRO A 98 27.55 5.49 3.54
N GLY A 99 26.76 6.15 4.40
CA GLY A 99 26.12 7.41 4.02
C GLY A 99 27.18 8.41 3.65
N ASP A 100 26.98 9.16 2.56
CA ASP A 100 27.88 10.25 2.20
C ASP A 100 27.87 11.29 3.34
N PRO A 101 28.97 11.46 4.10
CA PRO A 101 29.01 12.40 5.22
C PRO A 101 28.86 13.86 4.75
N ALA A 102 29.07 14.14 3.46
CA ALA A 102 28.91 15.47 2.88
C ALA A 102 27.45 15.83 2.59
N ARG A 103 26.54 14.84 2.49
CA ARG A 103 25.12 15.04 2.18
C ARG A 103 24.27 14.61 3.37
N MET A 104 24.15 15.51 4.34
CA MET A 104 23.25 15.29 5.48
C MET A 104 21.82 15.04 5.00
N PRO A 105 21.07 14.10 5.61
CA PRO A 105 19.67 13.89 5.30
C PRO A 105 18.88 15.18 5.58
N ALA A 106 17.99 15.53 4.65
CA ALA A 106 17.18 16.74 4.74
C ALA A 106 16.29 16.72 5.99
N LYS A 107 16.22 17.87 6.68
CA LYS A 107 15.52 18.04 7.96
C LYS A 107 14.46 19.13 7.83
N GLU A 108 13.56 19.21 8.81
CA GLU A 108 12.46 20.18 8.84
C GLU A 108 12.88 21.63 8.52
N LEU A 109 13.98 22.12 9.08
CA LEU A 109 14.47 23.50 8.83
C LEU A 109 15.45 23.62 7.65
N ALA A 110 15.81 22.49 7.03
CA ALA A 110 16.76 22.41 5.92
C ALA A 110 16.26 21.37 4.91
N LYS A 111 15.04 21.60 4.39
CA LYS A 111 14.41 20.75 3.38
C LYS A 111 15.10 20.97 2.03
N ILE A 112 15.13 19.91 1.23
CA ILE A 112 15.63 19.95 -0.15
C ILE A 112 14.45 19.92 -1.12
N THR A 113 14.61 20.56 -2.28
CA THR A 113 13.66 20.42 -3.38
C THR A 113 13.81 19.04 -4.01
N LEU A 114 12.68 18.38 -4.27
CA LEU A 114 12.67 17.14 -5.04
C LEU A 114 13.12 17.41 -6.48
N PRO A 115 13.70 16.41 -7.17
CA PRO A 115 13.99 16.52 -8.60
C PRO A 115 12.71 16.78 -9.41
N PRO A 116 12.83 17.26 -10.67
CA PRO A 116 11.67 17.45 -11.55
C PRO A 116 10.78 16.21 -11.57
N TYR A 117 9.47 16.43 -11.44
CA TYR A 117 8.51 15.35 -11.39
C TYR A 117 8.50 14.57 -12.69
N VAL A 118 8.53 13.24 -12.57
CA VAL A 118 8.48 12.30 -13.68
C VAL A 118 7.20 11.50 -13.55
N ILE A 119 6.41 11.47 -14.62
CA ILE A 119 5.11 10.81 -14.66
C ILE A 119 5.31 9.29 -14.61
N GLU A 120 4.53 8.64 -13.75
CA GLU A 120 4.53 7.19 -13.59
C GLU A 120 3.09 6.67 -13.36
N PRO A 121 2.80 5.41 -13.72
CA PRO A 121 1.51 4.81 -13.37
C PRO A 121 1.38 4.65 -11.84
N PRO A 122 0.19 4.84 -11.23
CA PRO A 122 -1.10 5.21 -11.81
C PRO A 122 -1.47 6.69 -11.54
N ASP A 123 -0.60 7.64 -11.93
CA ASP A 123 -0.89 9.07 -11.81
C ASP A 123 -2.13 9.50 -12.60
N ILE A 124 -2.80 10.56 -12.16
CA ILE A 124 -3.89 11.19 -12.89
C ILE A 124 -3.40 12.56 -13.37
N LEU A 125 -3.43 12.76 -14.68
CA LEU A 125 -3.07 14.02 -15.33
C LEU A 125 -4.33 14.81 -15.64
N LEU A 126 -4.28 16.12 -15.43
CA LEU A 126 -5.28 17.05 -15.95
C LEU A 126 -4.76 17.57 -17.29
N ILE A 127 -5.49 17.25 -18.36
CA ILE A 127 -5.19 17.74 -19.70
C ILE A 127 -6.24 18.78 -20.05
N ASP A 128 -5.80 19.99 -20.40
CA ASP A 128 -6.68 21.04 -20.89
C ASP A 128 -6.29 21.42 -22.32
N ALA A 129 -7.20 21.19 -23.26
CA ALA A 129 -7.00 21.55 -24.65
C ALA A 129 -7.39 23.03 -24.89
N LEU A 130 -6.40 23.90 -25.00
CA LEU A 130 -6.59 25.35 -25.18
C LEU A 130 -6.95 25.71 -26.62
N ARG A 131 -6.40 24.98 -27.60
CA ARG A 131 -6.71 25.16 -29.02
C ARG A 131 -6.84 23.82 -29.71
N VAL A 132 -8.00 23.58 -30.31
CA VAL A 132 -8.34 22.34 -31.05
C VAL A 132 -8.99 22.66 -32.39
N VAL A 133 -8.20 23.16 -33.33
CA VAL A 133 -8.69 23.45 -34.68
C VAL A 133 -8.48 22.20 -35.54
N PRO A 134 -9.48 21.68 -36.25
CA PRO A 134 -9.28 20.56 -37.17
C PRO A 134 -8.38 20.91 -38.36
N LYS A 135 -7.59 19.96 -38.86
CA LYS A 135 -6.78 20.19 -40.06
C LYS A 135 -7.62 20.42 -41.32
N PRO A 136 -7.22 21.36 -42.20
CA PRO A 136 -7.78 21.46 -43.55
C PRO A 136 -7.46 20.20 -44.39
N PRO A 137 -8.38 19.71 -45.24
CA PRO A 137 -9.74 20.19 -45.45
C PRO A 137 -10.71 19.67 -44.37
N PHE A 138 -11.35 20.58 -43.64
CA PHE A 138 -12.38 20.25 -42.66
C PHE A 138 -13.64 19.76 -43.37
N ARG A 139 -14.18 18.64 -42.89
CA ARG A 139 -15.46 18.09 -43.34
C ARG A 139 -16.43 18.13 -42.19
N ILE A 140 -17.64 18.60 -42.45
CA ILE A 140 -18.70 18.71 -41.45
C ILE A 140 -19.08 17.30 -40.99
N GLN A 141 -19.08 17.08 -39.68
CA GLN A 141 -19.48 15.84 -39.03
C GLN A 141 -20.83 16.02 -38.33
N SER A 142 -21.45 14.90 -37.99
CA SER A 142 -22.64 14.90 -37.15
C SER A 142 -22.32 15.51 -35.79
N PHE A 143 -23.28 16.22 -35.20
CA PHE A 143 -23.15 16.98 -33.95
C PHE A 143 -22.26 18.23 -34.00
N ASP A 144 -21.69 18.58 -35.16
CA ASP A 144 -21.05 19.89 -35.31
C ASP A 144 -22.10 21.00 -35.22
N THR A 145 -21.70 22.12 -34.61
CA THR A 145 -22.53 23.31 -34.52
C THR A 145 -22.05 24.32 -35.53
N LEU A 146 -22.91 24.63 -36.50
CA LEU A 146 -22.68 25.58 -37.57
C LEU A 146 -23.41 26.88 -37.25
N GLN A 147 -22.72 28.01 -37.37
CA GLN A 147 -23.37 29.31 -37.39
C GLN A 147 -23.85 29.58 -38.82
N VAL A 148 -25.17 29.69 -38.96
CA VAL A 148 -25.81 29.90 -40.27
C VAL A 148 -26.52 31.25 -40.23
N ILE A 149 -26.10 32.12 -41.15
CA ILE A 149 -26.68 33.45 -41.31
C ILE A 149 -27.18 33.54 -42.75
N VAL A 150 -28.49 33.77 -42.91
CA VAL A 150 -29.11 33.95 -44.22
C VAL A 150 -29.87 35.26 -44.28
N GLU A 151 -29.48 36.13 -45.22
CA GLU A 151 -30.23 37.33 -45.56
C GLU A 151 -31.27 37.05 -46.66
N GLY A 152 -32.38 37.78 -46.63
CA GLY A 152 -33.49 37.59 -47.59
C GLY A 152 -34.45 36.44 -47.22
N THR A 153 -34.52 36.06 -45.94
CA THR A 153 -35.45 35.05 -45.40
C THR A 153 -36.85 35.64 -45.13
N LEU A 154 -37.80 34.78 -44.76
CA LEU A 154 -39.17 35.19 -44.40
C LEU A 154 -39.14 35.95 -43.07
N LEU A 155 -39.89 37.06 -42.97
CA LEU A 155 -39.87 37.94 -41.78
C LEU A 155 -40.21 37.21 -40.47
N GLU A 156 -41.08 36.20 -40.53
CA GLU A 156 -41.51 35.44 -39.36
C GLU A 156 -40.56 34.28 -39.00
N GLN A 157 -39.65 33.90 -39.90
CA GLN A 157 -38.76 32.74 -39.75
C GLN A 157 -37.34 33.07 -40.23
N PRO A 158 -36.62 33.96 -39.53
CA PRO A 158 -35.25 34.29 -39.89
C PRO A 158 -34.32 33.10 -39.65
N ILE A 159 -33.42 32.83 -40.59
CA ILE A 159 -32.34 31.85 -40.42
C ILE A 159 -31.10 32.61 -39.96
N ASN A 160 -31.01 32.85 -38.65
CA ASN A 160 -29.83 33.45 -38.03
C ASN A 160 -29.61 32.82 -36.65
N GLY A 161 -28.60 31.97 -36.54
CA GLY A 161 -28.29 31.31 -35.27
C GLY A 161 -27.32 30.14 -35.41
N LEU A 162 -27.22 29.40 -34.33
CA LEU A 162 -26.43 28.17 -34.24
C LEU A 162 -27.33 26.97 -34.54
N TYR A 163 -26.92 26.17 -35.51
CA TYR A 163 -27.62 24.98 -35.95
C TYR A 163 -26.72 23.77 -35.74
N VAL A 164 -27.26 22.75 -35.08
CA VAL A 164 -26.54 21.49 -34.83
C VAL A 164 -26.84 20.52 -35.96
N VAL A 165 -25.81 19.89 -36.51
CA VAL A 165 -25.94 18.86 -37.53
C VAL A 165 -26.47 17.58 -36.88
N GLU A 166 -27.56 17.04 -37.41
CA GLU A 166 -28.19 15.82 -36.91
C GLU A 166 -27.27 14.59 -37.07
N PRO A 167 -27.47 13.51 -36.31
CA PRO A 167 -26.70 12.26 -36.43
C PRO A 167 -26.59 11.72 -37.86
N GLY A 168 -27.61 11.96 -38.70
CA GLY A 168 -27.64 11.57 -40.11
C GLY A 168 -26.91 12.52 -41.07
N GLY A 169 -26.16 13.52 -40.58
CA GLY A 169 -25.48 14.52 -41.40
C GLY A 169 -26.41 15.58 -42.00
N MET A 170 -27.65 15.67 -41.51
CA MET A 170 -28.64 16.62 -41.99
C MET A 170 -28.64 17.90 -41.15
N LEU A 171 -28.77 19.04 -41.81
CA LEU A 171 -28.96 20.35 -41.21
C LEU A 171 -30.45 20.71 -41.34
N ASP A 172 -31.11 20.94 -40.20
CA ASP A 172 -32.51 21.37 -40.15
C ASP A 172 -32.58 22.91 -40.13
N LEU A 173 -33.16 23.50 -41.17
CA LEU A 173 -33.34 24.95 -41.29
C LEU A 173 -34.73 25.41 -40.82
N GLY A 174 -35.50 24.52 -40.18
CA GLY A 174 -36.83 24.80 -39.68
C GLY A 174 -37.95 24.34 -40.62
N PRO A 175 -39.22 24.49 -40.20
CA PRO A 175 -40.36 23.87 -40.86
C PRO A 175 -40.63 24.39 -42.28
N SER A 176 -40.37 25.69 -42.55
CA SER A 176 -40.63 26.27 -43.89
C SER A 176 -39.54 25.95 -44.91
N TYR A 177 -38.33 25.64 -44.44
CA TYR A 177 -37.15 25.44 -45.29
C TYR A 177 -36.75 23.96 -45.39
N GLY A 178 -37.11 23.15 -44.40
CA GLY A 178 -36.84 21.71 -44.36
C GLY A 178 -35.39 21.37 -44.01
N LYS A 179 -35.06 20.09 -44.16
CA LYS A 179 -33.74 19.52 -43.85
C LYS A 179 -32.92 19.28 -45.10
N MET A 180 -31.60 19.39 -44.99
CA MET A 180 -30.68 19.11 -46.11
C MET A 180 -29.40 18.41 -45.66
N MET A 181 -28.76 17.65 -46.54
CA MET A 181 -27.50 16.94 -46.25
C MET A 181 -26.30 17.88 -46.34
N VAL A 182 -25.56 18.02 -45.24
CA VAL A 182 -24.28 18.75 -45.15
C VAL A 182 -23.13 17.86 -44.65
N GLY A 183 -23.44 16.69 -44.10
CA GLY A 183 -22.44 15.76 -43.57
C GLY A 183 -21.45 15.32 -44.64
N GLY A 184 -20.15 15.36 -44.30
CA GLY A 184 -19.05 14.98 -45.16
C GLY A 184 -18.64 16.03 -46.21
N GLN A 185 -19.39 17.12 -46.36
CA GLN A 185 -19.05 18.24 -47.25
C GLN A 185 -18.06 19.19 -46.57
N SER A 186 -17.31 19.95 -47.38
CA SER A 186 -16.54 21.10 -46.87
C SER A 186 -17.48 22.25 -46.51
N LEU A 187 -17.00 23.25 -45.75
CA LEU A 187 -17.81 24.43 -45.42
C LEU A 187 -18.26 25.19 -46.68
N GLU A 188 -17.38 25.27 -47.70
CA GLU A 188 -17.68 25.91 -48.98
C GLU A 188 -18.73 25.12 -49.78
N GLU A 189 -18.56 23.79 -49.89
CA GLU A 189 -19.53 22.91 -50.56
C GLU A 189 -20.90 22.93 -49.87
N ALA A 190 -20.90 22.97 -48.53
CA ALA A 190 -22.11 23.05 -47.72
C ALA A 190 -22.81 24.40 -47.88
N GLN A 191 -22.06 25.51 -47.93
CA GLN A 191 -22.61 26.84 -48.23
C GLN A 191 -23.31 26.84 -49.59
N ASP A 192 -22.69 26.26 -50.61
CA ASP A 192 -23.29 26.13 -51.95
C ASP A 192 -24.52 25.21 -51.96
N ALA A 193 -24.49 24.14 -51.16
CA ALA A 193 -25.63 23.23 -51.01
C ALA A 193 -26.82 23.92 -50.32
N VAL A 194 -26.58 24.69 -49.26
CA VAL A 194 -27.59 25.49 -48.55
C VAL A 194 -28.16 26.57 -49.47
N PHE A 195 -27.31 27.29 -50.19
CA PHE A 195 -27.73 28.30 -51.16
C PHE A 195 -28.65 27.71 -52.24
N ARG A 196 -28.26 26.57 -52.84
CA ARG A 196 -29.07 25.88 -53.85
C ARG A 196 -30.41 25.38 -53.30
N HIS A 197 -30.44 24.93 -52.05
CA HIS A 197 -31.67 24.48 -51.40
C HIS A 197 -32.64 25.64 -51.14
N LEU A 198 -32.14 26.75 -50.59
CA LEU A 198 -32.94 27.93 -50.27
C LEU A 198 -33.43 28.69 -51.50
N LYS A 199 -32.70 28.67 -52.62
CA LYS A 199 -33.11 29.30 -53.88
C LYS A 199 -34.41 28.73 -54.48
N ARG A 200 -34.85 27.54 -54.04
CA ARG A 200 -36.15 26.98 -54.46
C ARG A 200 -37.34 27.69 -53.82
N VAL A 201 -37.12 28.33 -52.66
CA VAL A 201 -38.16 28.98 -51.85
C VAL A 201 -37.98 30.50 -51.84
N LEU A 202 -36.73 30.98 -51.85
CA LEU A 202 -36.35 32.38 -51.75
C LEU A 202 -35.80 32.90 -53.08
N LYS A 203 -36.10 34.17 -53.39
CA LYS A 203 -35.74 34.78 -54.68
C LYS A 203 -34.23 35.01 -54.83
N GLU A 204 -33.60 35.57 -53.79
CA GLU A 204 -32.17 35.93 -53.76
C GLU A 204 -31.58 35.80 -52.33
N PRO A 205 -31.39 34.58 -51.80
CA PRO A 205 -30.82 34.40 -50.47
C PRO A 205 -29.30 34.63 -50.47
N GLN A 206 -28.77 35.35 -49.48
CA GLN A 206 -27.32 35.38 -49.22
C GLN A 206 -27.01 34.50 -48.02
N VAL A 207 -26.14 33.51 -48.18
CA VAL A 207 -25.83 32.50 -47.14
C VAL A 207 -24.38 32.65 -46.71
N SER A 208 -24.16 32.77 -45.40
CA SER A 208 -22.86 32.63 -44.76
C SER A 208 -22.91 31.47 -43.77
N LEU A 209 -21.92 30.57 -43.86
CA LEU A 209 -21.82 29.39 -43.02
C LEU A 209 -20.43 29.30 -42.40
N THR A 210 -20.37 29.25 -41.08
CA THR A 210 -19.11 29.13 -40.32
C THR A 210 -19.22 28.04 -39.26
N LEU A 211 -18.10 27.41 -38.90
CA LEU A 211 -18.06 26.41 -37.82
C LEU A 211 -17.99 27.14 -36.47
N ALA A 212 -18.99 26.94 -35.61
CA ALA A 212 -19.00 27.52 -34.28
C ALA A 212 -18.33 26.59 -33.25
N GLN A 213 -18.65 25.29 -33.30
CA GLN A 213 -18.07 24.28 -32.40
C GLN A 213 -18.00 22.93 -33.10
N ALA A 214 -16.85 22.26 -33.00
CA ALA A 214 -16.67 20.88 -33.47
C ALA A 214 -17.04 19.88 -32.36
N ALA A 215 -17.73 18.80 -32.70
CA ALA A 215 -18.21 17.80 -31.75
C ALA A 215 -17.09 17.10 -30.93
N GLY A 216 -15.85 17.12 -31.41
CA GLY A 216 -14.70 16.44 -30.78
C GLY A 216 -14.07 17.18 -29.59
N GLN A 217 -14.46 18.44 -29.33
CA GLN A 217 -13.75 19.30 -28.38
C GLN A 217 -13.79 18.82 -26.91
N GLN A 218 -14.81 18.06 -26.51
CA GLN A 218 -15.03 17.72 -25.10
C GLN A 218 -14.24 16.47 -24.62
N GLN A 219 -13.69 15.64 -25.53
CA GLN A 219 -13.09 14.37 -25.12
C GLN A 219 -11.62 14.45 -24.67
N ILE A 220 -10.90 15.49 -25.07
CA ILE A 220 -9.47 15.64 -24.71
C ILE A 220 -9.31 16.30 -23.34
N SER A 221 -10.21 17.24 -23.00
CA SER A 221 -10.09 18.00 -21.76
C SER A 221 -10.65 17.23 -20.58
N GLY A 222 -9.87 17.11 -19.50
CA GLY A 222 -10.29 16.47 -18.26
C GLY A 222 -9.19 15.66 -17.58
N GLU A 223 -9.62 14.80 -16.66
CA GLU A 223 -8.75 13.90 -15.91
C GLU A 223 -8.44 12.64 -16.71
N HIS A 224 -7.16 12.31 -16.80
CA HIS A 224 -6.63 11.19 -17.56
C HIS A 224 -5.75 10.32 -16.68
N LEU A 225 -6.16 9.07 -16.48
CA LEU A 225 -5.37 8.08 -15.77
C LEU A 225 -4.21 7.58 -16.65
N VAL A 226 -3.00 7.58 -16.09
CA VAL A 226 -1.85 6.92 -16.68
C VAL A 226 -1.99 5.41 -16.47
N GLY A 227 -2.15 4.67 -17.56
CA GLY A 227 -2.33 3.23 -17.54
C GLY A 227 -1.06 2.48 -17.11
N PRO A 228 -1.17 1.18 -16.76
CA PRO A 228 -0.02 0.34 -16.41
C PRO A 228 0.94 0.09 -17.58
N ASP A 229 0.47 0.29 -18.80
CA ASP A 229 1.26 0.34 -20.05
C ASP A 229 2.02 1.66 -20.21
N GLY A 230 1.80 2.61 -19.30
CA GLY A 230 2.43 3.91 -19.26
C GLY A 230 1.87 4.92 -20.24
N THR A 231 0.69 4.65 -20.81
CA THR A 231 0.03 5.53 -21.79
C THR A 231 -1.17 6.27 -21.20
N VAL A 232 -1.52 7.38 -21.83
CA VAL A 232 -2.72 8.17 -21.57
C VAL A 232 -3.65 8.08 -22.78
N ASN A 233 -4.95 7.90 -22.54
CA ASN A 233 -5.97 7.77 -23.56
C ASN A 233 -6.63 9.12 -23.89
N LEU A 234 -6.38 9.64 -25.10
CA LEU A 234 -6.94 10.90 -25.60
C LEU A 234 -8.25 10.69 -26.39
N GLY A 235 -8.97 9.60 -26.13
CA GLY A 235 -10.24 9.28 -26.79
C GLY A 235 -10.07 9.00 -28.29
N THR A 236 -10.77 9.76 -29.13
CA THR A 236 -10.70 9.62 -30.61
C THR A 236 -9.32 9.87 -31.20
N TYR A 237 -8.42 10.52 -30.46
CA TYR A 237 -7.07 10.87 -30.92
C TYR A 237 -6.02 9.79 -30.61
N GLY A 238 -6.44 8.68 -29.98
CA GLY A 238 -5.60 7.53 -29.65
C GLY A 238 -4.89 7.68 -28.31
N THR A 239 -3.79 6.94 -28.13
CA THR A 239 -3.04 6.90 -26.88
C THR A 239 -1.63 7.47 -27.04
N VAL A 240 -1.05 8.00 -25.96
CA VAL A 240 0.30 8.59 -25.92
C VAL A 240 1.07 8.02 -24.74
N PHE A 241 2.30 7.55 -24.96
CA PHE A 241 3.19 7.09 -23.90
C PHE A 241 3.79 8.30 -23.16
N VAL A 242 3.62 8.35 -21.83
CA VAL A 242 4.07 9.47 -20.97
C VAL A 242 4.94 9.03 -19.80
N THR A 243 5.08 7.73 -19.56
CA THR A 243 5.86 7.23 -18.41
C THR A 243 7.34 7.54 -18.57
N GLY A 244 7.96 8.03 -17.50
CA GLY A 244 9.36 8.44 -17.53
C GLY A 244 9.59 9.83 -18.13
N MET A 245 8.54 10.52 -18.59
CA MET A 245 8.61 11.89 -19.10
C MET A 245 8.35 12.91 -18.00
N THR A 246 8.96 14.09 -18.12
CA THR A 246 8.53 15.27 -17.35
C THR A 246 7.23 15.83 -17.92
N LEU A 247 6.55 16.71 -17.17
CA LEU A 247 5.32 17.37 -17.65
C LEU A 247 5.54 18.13 -18.97
N GLU A 248 6.69 18.80 -19.11
CA GLU A 248 7.04 19.52 -20.35
C GLU A 248 7.22 18.57 -21.54
N GLN A 249 7.90 17.44 -21.32
CA GLN A 249 8.11 16.41 -22.35
C GLN A 249 6.80 15.73 -22.74
N ALA A 250 5.97 15.39 -21.76
CA ALA A 250 4.67 14.78 -21.98
C ALA A 250 3.72 15.72 -22.72
N LYS A 251 3.74 17.02 -22.40
CA LYS A 251 3.01 18.05 -23.15
C LYS A 251 3.38 18.01 -24.64
N ILE A 252 4.67 18.05 -24.96
CA ILE A 252 5.16 18.01 -26.35
C ILE A 252 4.73 16.70 -27.04
N ALA A 253 4.83 15.57 -26.35
CA ALA A 253 4.41 14.27 -26.88
C ALA A 253 2.91 14.22 -27.20
N ILE A 254 2.07 14.78 -26.32
CA ILE A 254 0.62 14.90 -26.51
C ILE A 254 0.30 15.83 -27.68
N GLU A 255 0.93 17.01 -27.74
CA GLU A 255 0.75 17.96 -28.86
C GLU A 255 1.13 17.32 -30.20
N THR A 256 2.25 16.59 -30.24
CA THR A 256 2.71 15.86 -31.45
C THR A 256 1.71 14.79 -31.90
N GLN A 257 1.05 14.11 -30.95
CA GLN A 257 0.01 13.13 -31.30
C GLN A 257 -1.25 13.83 -31.83
N LEU A 258 -1.67 14.91 -31.18
CA LEU A 258 -2.84 15.70 -31.57
C LEU A 258 -2.66 16.36 -32.94
N GLU A 259 -1.43 16.76 -33.29
CA GLU A 259 -1.07 17.32 -34.59
C GLU A 259 -1.44 16.39 -35.77
N LYS A 260 -1.61 15.08 -35.56
CA LYS A 260 -2.04 14.19 -36.65
C LYS A 260 -3.45 14.53 -37.16
N HIS A 261 -4.30 15.10 -36.31
CA HIS A 261 -5.70 15.37 -36.60
C HIS A 261 -6.07 16.85 -36.46
N LEU A 262 -5.32 17.61 -35.65
CA LEU A 262 -5.57 19.01 -35.34
C LEU A 262 -4.47 19.90 -35.91
N ASP A 263 -4.85 21.10 -36.35
CA ASP A 263 -3.96 22.15 -36.80
C ASP A 263 -3.44 22.94 -35.58
N ALA A 264 -2.12 22.90 -35.41
CA ALA A 264 -1.38 23.57 -34.34
C ALA A 264 -2.08 23.48 -32.96
N PRO A 265 -2.32 22.28 -32.41
CA PRO A 265 -2.95 22.12 -31.10
C PRO A 265 -2.11 22.77 -30.00
N LEU A 266 -2.79 23.29 -28.96
CA LEU A 266 -2.13 23.83 -27.78
C LEU A 266 -2.74 23.20 -26.53
N VAL A 267 -1.90 22.61 -25.68
CA VAL A 267 -2.34 21.87 -24.49
C VAL A 267 -1.67 22.41 -23.23
N SER A 268 -2.42 22.45 -22.14
CA SER A 268 -1.89 22.57 -20.77
C SER A 268 -1.94 21.21 -20.09
N LEU A 269 -0.89 20.87 -19.35
CA LEU A 269 -0.76 19.60 -18.66
C LEU A 269 -0.35 19.84 -17.21
N ASP A 270 -1.16 19.35 -16.29
CA ASP A 270 -0.88 19.35 -14.85
C ASP A 270 -1.10 17.97 -14.25
N VAL A 271 -0.56 17.72 -13.05
CA VAL A 271 -0.86 16.49 -12.29
C VAL A 271 -2.06 16.75 -11.40
N PHE A 272 -3.16 16.06 -11.65
CA PHE A 272 -4.35 16.13 -10.80
C PHE A 272 -4.17 15.33 -9.51
N SER A 273 -3.55 14.15 -9.58
CA SER A 273 -3.28 13.31 -8.41
C SER A 273 -1.95 12.58 -8.52
N TYR A 274 -1.08 12.82 -7.53
CA TYR A 274 0.25 12.22 -7.37
C TYR A 274 0.12 10.83 -6.74
N ASN A 275 -0.06 9.79 -7.55
CA ASN A 275 -0.29 8.42 -7.07
C ASN A 275 0.95 7.52 -7.16
N SER A 276 1.96 7.91 -7.93
CA SER A 276 3.16 7.11 -8.17
C SER A 276 4.22 7.30 -7.09
N LYS A 277 4.39 8.52 -6.58
CA LYS A 277 5.39 8.86 -5.55
C LYS A 277 4.77 8.78 -4.16
N VAL A 278 5.03 7.68 -3.47
CA VAL A 278 4.46 7.39 -2.16
C VAL A 278 5.53 7.09 -1.11
N TYR A 279 5.20 7.32 0.15
CA TYR A 279 5.93 6.82 1.32
C TYR A 279 5.01 5.92 2.14
N TYR A 280 5.61 5.07 2.97
CA TYR A 280 4.89 4.07 3.75
C TYR A 280 5.08 4.34 5.25
N VAL A 281 3.98 4.27 5.99
CA VAL A 281 4.01 4.23 7.45
C VAL A 281 3.64 2.84 7.89
N ILE A 282 4.56 2.17 8.57
CA ILE A 282 4.43 0.79 9.03
C ILE A 282 4.35 0.83 10.54
N THR A 283 3.25 0.33 11.07
CA THR A 283 3.00 0.20 12.51
C THR A 283 2.97 -1.27 12.87
N GLU A 284 3.89 -1.68 13.74
CA GLU A 284 3.95 -3.07 14.19
C GLU A 284 2.77 -3.37 15.11
N GLY A 285 1.96 -4.37 14.73
CA GLY A 285 0.72 -4.68 15.45
C GLY A 285 0.87 -5.91 16.31
N ALA A 286 1.43 -5.80 17.52
CA ALA A 286 1.25 -6.67 18.70
C ALA A 286 0.86 -8.15 18.49
N GLY A 287 1.43 -8.86 17.50
CA GLY A 287 1.06 -10.23 17.11
C GLY A 287 -0.23 -10.42 16.29
N SER A 288 -0.92 -9.33 15.94
CA SER A 288 -2.04 -9.30 14.98
C SER A 288 -1.61 -8.99 13.54
N GLY A 289 -0.31 -8.76 13.32
CA GLY A 289 0.28 -8.40 12.02
C GLY A 289 0.56 -6.90 11.91
N ASP A 290 1.42 -6.52 10.98
CA ASP A 290 1.81 -5.13 10.78
C ASP A 290 0.77 -4.40 9.93
N ASN A 291 0.45 -3.17 10.34
CA ASN A 291 -0.42 -2.30 9.56
C ASN A 291 0.43 -1.35 8.71
N VAL A 292 0.19 -1.36 7.40
CA VAL A 292 0.92 -0.58 6.40
C VAL A 292 -0.03 0.41 5.75
N VAL A 293 0.26 1.70 5.92
CA VAL A 293 -0.49 2.80 5.31
C VAL A 293 0.38 3.48 4.27
N ARG A 294 -0.19 3.75 3.08
CA ARG A 294 0.47 4.47 1.99
C ARG A 294 0.01 5.92 1.95
N PHE A 295 0.93 6.84 1.74
CA PHE A 295 0.65 8.26 1.59
C PHE A 295 1.40 8.86 0.38
N PRO A 296 0.79 9.80 -0.36
CA PRO A 296 1.47 10.49 -1.45
C PRO A 296 2.53 11.46 -0.90
N VAL A 297 3.61 11.66 -1.67
CA VAL A 297 4.67 12.64 -1.37
C VAL A 297 4.45 13.88 -2.24
N THR A 298 4.21 15.04 -1.62
CA THR A 298 4.19 16.35 -2.29
C THR A 298 5.48 17.15 -2.07
N GLY A 299 6.43 16.60 -1.30
CA GLY A 299 7.80 17.11 -1.16
C GLY A 299 8.03 17.99 0.07
N ASN A 300 7.04 18.19 0.94
CA ASN A 300 7.20 18.97 2.17
C ASN A 300 6.98 18.13 3.44
N GLU A 301 6.63 16.87 3.30
CA GLU A 301 6.30 15.96 4.38
C GLU A 301 7.51 15.67 5.26
N THR A 302 7.26 15.62 6.56
CA THR A 302 8.22 15.25 7.59
C THR A 302 7.74 14.02 8.36
N VAL A 303 8.58 13.48 9.23
CA VAL A 303 8.20 12.35 10.09
C VAL A 303 6.99 12.70 10.96
N LEU A 304 6.92 13.94 11.45
CA LEU A 304 5.78 14.38 12.23
C LEU A 304 4.49 14.39 11.41
N ASP A 305 4.54 14.79 10.14
CA ASP A 305 3.38 14.77 9.23
C ASP A 305 2.91 13.34 8.96
N ALA A 306 3.83 12.40 8.79
CA ALA A 306 3.51 10.98 8.64
C ALA A 306 2.79 10.41 9.87
N ILE A 307 3.22 10.78 11.08
CA ILE A 307 2.57 10.37 12.32
C ILE A 307 1.20 11.05 12.46
N ALA A 308 1.07 12.32 12.06
CA ALA A 308 -0.21 13.01 12.02
C ALA A 308 -1.20 12.33 11.05
N GLY A 309 -0.71 11.87 9.89
CA GLY A 309 -1.50 11.16 8.89
C GLY A 309 -2.12 9.85 9.36
N ILE A 310 -1.52 9.17 10.35
CA ILE A 310 -2.08 7.96 10.98
C ILE A 310 -2.91 8.26 12.25
N ASN A 311 -3.28 9.53 12.49
CA ASN A 311 -3.95 10.01 13.70
C ASN A 311 -3.13 9.87 14.99
N GLY A 312 -1.80 9.96 14.88
CA GLY A 312 -0.88 9.87 16.01
C GLY A 312 -0.41 8.44 16.32
N LEU A 313 0.36 8.30 17.39
CA LEU A 313 0.87 7.00 17.84
C LEU A 313 -0.22 6.23 18.60
N SER A 314 -0.39 4.95 18.25
CA SER A 314 -1.33 4.08 18.95
C SER A 314 -0.84 3.75 20.36
N ARG A 315 -1.73 3.30 21.25
CA ARG A 315 -1.34 2.83 22.60
C ARG A 315 -0.45 1.58 22.57
N LEU A 316 -0.43 0.87 21.45
CA LEU A 316 0.37 -0.34 21.26
C LEU A 316 1.79 -0.04 20.76
N SER A 317 1.98 1.18 20.24
CA SER A 317 3.23 1.64 19.67
C SER A 317 4.20 2.11 20.76
N SER A 318 5.47 1.76 20.59
CA SER A 318 6.56 2.33 21.35
C SER A 318 6.92 3.75 20.86
N LYS A 319 7.98 4.32 21.43
CA LYS A 319 8.65 5.54 20.97
C LYS A 319 9.88 5.25 20.09
N ASP A 320 10.15 3.98 19.80
CA ASP A 320 11.25 3.58 18.91
C ASP A 320 10.76 3.67 17.46
N ILE A 321 11.17 4.74 16.79
CA ILE A 321 10.80 5.05 15.41
C ILE A 321 12.07 5.24 14.58
N TRP A 322 12.06 4.76 13.34
CA TRP A 322 13.12 5.03 12.38
C TRP A 322 12.56 5.10 10.96
N ILE A 323 13.32 5.73 10.08
CA ILE A 323 13.06 5.73 8.64
C ILE A 323 14.02 4.74 8.00
N ALA A 324 13.50 3.79 7.23
CA ALA A 324 14.29 2.99 6.31
C ALA A 324 14.14 3.58 4.91
N ARG A 325 15.21 4.23 4.43
CA ARG A 325 15.27 4.83 3.11
C ARG A 325 15.90 3.83 2.12
N PRO A 326 15.22 3.52 1.01
CA PRO A 326 15.77 2.65 -0.01
C PRO A 326 17.00 3.30 -0.66
N ALA A 327 18.07 2.52 -0.85
CA ALA A 327 19.20 2.98 -1.63
C ALA A 327 18.85 3.00 -3.13
N PRO A 328 19.56 3.82 -3.92
CA PRO A 328 19.50 3.77 -5.37
C PRO A 328 19.73 2.35 -5.91
N SER A 329 19.09 2.05 -7.05
CA SER A 329 19.18 0.75 -7.72
C SER A 329 20.62 0.26 -7.86
N GLY A 330 20.89 -0.95 -7.37
CA GLY A 330 22.21 -1.59 -7.43
C GLY A 330 23.03 -1.54 -6.13
N MET A 331 22.60 -0.77 -5.13
CA MET A 331 23.16 -0.85 -3.77
C MET A 331 22.25 -1.72 -2.88
N GLY A 332 22.77 -2.84 -2.39
CA GLY A 332 22.02 -3.82 -1.58
C GLY A 332 21.90 -3.46 -0.10
N CYS A 333 22.00 -2.17 0.26
CA CYS A 333 21.91 -1.73 1.64
C CYS A 333 20.82 -0.65 1.77
N ASP A 334 20.21 -0.54 2.93
CA ASP A 334 19.21 0.48 3.28
C ASP A 334 19.82 1.54 4.21
N GLN A 335 19.38 2.79 4.05
CA GLN A 335 19.78 3.87 4.95
C GLN A 335 18.76 3.97 6.08
N VAL A 336 19.20 3.66 7.30
CA VAL A 336 18.36 3.75 8.50
C VAL A 336 18.61 5.07 9.22
N LEU A 337 17.57 5.89 9.36
CA LEU A 337 17.62 7.17 10.06
C LEU A 337 16.85 7.07 11.39
N PRO A 338 17.52 7.16 12.54
CA PRO A 338 16.87 7.09 13.84
C PRO A 338 16.06 8.36 14.12
N VAL A 339 14.83 8.21 14.61
CA VAL A 339 13.95 9.34 14.95
C VAL A 339 13.76 9.42 16.45
N ASP A 340 14.06 10.58 17.03
CA ASP A 340 13.70 10.88 18.42
C ASP A 340 12.35 11.60 18.47
N ILE A 341 11.29 10.80 18.52
CA ILE A 341 9.92 11.34 18.50
C ILE A 341 9.57 12.13 19.75
N VAL A 342 10.21 11.82 20.90
CA VAL A 342 9.92 12.53 22.15
C VAL A 342 10.48 13.95 22.09
N ALA A 343 11.69 14.11 21.58
CA ALA A 343 12.30 15.43 21.39
C ALA A 343 11.52 16.27 20.37
N ILE A 344 11.01 15.65 19.30
CA ILE A 344 10.17 16.32 18.30
C ILE A 344 8.85 16.77 18.94
N MET A 345 8.07 15.84 19.52
CA MET A 345 6.71 16.13 20.01
C MET A 345 6.68 17.00 21.27
N LYS A 346 7.63 16.83 22.21
CA LYS A 346 7.66 17.58 23.48
C LYS A 346 8.51 18.83 23.42
N GLY A 347 9.63 18.77 22.70
CA GLY A 347 10.67 19.80 22.71
C GLY A 347 10.74 20.63 21.42
N GLY A 348 9.99 20.28 20.38
CA GLY A 348 10.08 20.94 19.06
C GLY A 348 11.45 20.77 18.40
N SER A 349 12.20 19.72 18.76
CA SER A 349 13.53 19.48 18.20
C SER A 349 13.42 19.07 16.73
N THR A 350 14.01 19.86 15.84
CA THR A 350 14.02 19.59 14.39
C THR A 350 15.21 18.71 13.97
N ALA A 351 16.02 18.28 14.93
CA ALA A 351 17.28 17.58 14.67
C ALA A 351 17.09 16.20 14.00
N THR A 352 15.99 15.51 14.32
CA THR A 352 15.62 14.17 13.83
C THR A 352 14.27 14.17 13.11
N ASN A 353 13.66 15.35 12.88
CA ASN A 353 12.46 15.47 12.06
C ASN A 353 12.87 15.58 10.58
N TYR A 354 13.16 14.43 9.97
CA TYR A 354 13.63 14.37 8.59
C TYR A 354 12.49 14.64 7.59
N GLN A 355 12.85 15.20 6.45
CA GLN A 355 11.97 15.25 5.27
C GLN A 355 11.87 13.86 4.66
N LEU A 356 10.64 13.44 4.35
CA LEU A 356 10.35 12.16 3.73
C LEU A 356 10.55 12.23 2.21
N MET A 357 11.11 11.17 1.66
CA MET A 357 11.34 11.00 0.23
C MET A 357 10.50 9.85 -0.33
N PRO A 358 10.22 9.83 -1.65
CA PRO A 358 9.51 8.72 -2.28
C PRO A 358 10.19 7.38 -2.00
N GLY A 359 9.41 6.41 -1.54
CA GLY A 359 9.88 5.08 -1.16
C GLY A 359 10.34 4.93 0.29
N ASP A 360 10.41 6.02 1.07
CA ASP A 360 10.75 5.95 2.49
C ASP A 360 9.73 5.12 3.27
N ARG A 361 10.23 4.36 4.25
CA ARG A 361 9.41 3.57 5.17
C ARG A 361 9.61 4.10 6.57
N VAL A 362 8.60 4.73 7.13
CA VAL A 362 8.57 5.14 8.53
C VAL A 362 8.10 3.94 9.33
N PHE A 363 9.00 3.29 10.05
CA PHE A 363 8.69 2.14 10.88
C PHE A 363 8.50 2.58 12.33
N ILE A 364 7.39 2.11 12.90
CA ILE A 364 6.97 2.39 14.26
C ILE A 364 6.89 1.05 14.99
N ALA A 365 7.86 0.81 15.88
CA ALA A 365 7.96 -0.45 16.60
C ALA A 365 6.92 -0.54 17.73
N GLN A 366 6.51 -1.77 18.06
CA GLN A 366 5.61 -2.03 19.17
C GLN A 366 6.29 -1.83 20.54
N ASP A 367 5.50 -1.61 21.59
CA ASP A 367 6.01 -1.59 22.96
C ASP A 367 6.55 -2.98 23.38
N PRO A 368 7.76 -3.08 23.95
CA PRO A 368 8.34 -4.36 24.38
C PRO A 368 7.47 -5.15 25.36
N MET A 369 6.71 -4.48 26.25
CA MET A 369 5.82 -5.15 27.20
C MET A 369 4.63 -5.79 26.49
N ILE A 370 4.13 -5.12 25.45
CA ILE A 370 3.03 -5.61 24.63
C ILE A 370 3.51 -6.75 23.72
N ALA A 371 4.73 -6.66 23.19
CA ALA A 371 5.37 -7.75 22.46
C ALA A 371 5.49 -9.01 23.32
N PHE A 372 5.83 -8.86 24.60
CA PHE A 372 5.94 -9.96 25.55
C PHE A 372 4.57 -10.59 25.88
N GLU A 373 3.54 -9.77 26.14
CA GLU A 373 2.17 -10.26 26.34
C GLU A 373 1.66 -11.02 25.10
N SER A 374 1.94 -10.50 23.91
CA SER A 374 1.62 -11.14 22.64
C SER A 374 2.33 -12.50 22.49
N LEU A 375 3.60 -12.59 22.89
CA LEU A 375 4.33 -13.85 22.90
C LEU A 375 3.71 -14.86 23.88
N ILE A 376 3.37 -14.43 25.10
CA ILE A 376 2.72 -15.30 26.09
C ILE A 376 1.41 -15.83 25.53
N SER A 377 0.52 -14.94 25.10
CA SER A 377 -0.80 -15.31 24.58
C SER A 377 -0.72 -16.22 23.35
N LYS A 378 0.30 -16.06 22.49
CA LYS A 378 0.54 -16.96 21.35
C LYS A 378 0.96 -18.36 21.80
N VAL A 379 1.71 -18.48 22.90
CA VAL A 379 2.13 -19.76 23.46
C VAL A 379 1.03 -20.40 24.30
N THR A 380 0.31 -19.64 25.13
CA THR A 380 -0.72 -20.15 26.05
C THR A 380 -2.08 -20.33 25.37
N GLY A 381 -2.37 -19.61 24.28
CA GLY A 381 -3.67 -19.62 23.61
C GLY A 381 -4.20 -21.01 23.22
N PRO A 382 -3.38 -21.93 22.64
CA PRO A 382 -3.81 -23.30 22.38
C PRO A 382 -4.16 -24.07 23.66
N PHE A 383 -3.38 -23.87 24.73
CA PHE A 383 -3.63 -24.51 26.02
C PHE A 383 -4.91 -23.97 26.66
N GLU A 384 -5.12 -22.65 26.67
CA GLU A 384 -6.35 -22.03 27.18
C GLU A 384 -7.58 -22.53 26.41
N ARG A 385 -7.49 -22.72 25.09
CA ARG A 385 -8.56 -23.33 24.30
C ARG A 385 -8.80 -24.78 24.71
N MET A 386 -7.76 -25.59 24.86
CA MET A 386 -7.88 -26.99 25.29
C MET A 386 -8.44 -27.13 26.71
N PHE A 387 -7.95 -26.34 27.66
CA PHE A 387 -8.44 -26.31 29.03
C PHE A 387 -9.87 -25.76 29.10
N GLY A 388 -10.22 -24.77 28.27
CA GLY A 388 -11.60 -24.29 28.12
C GLY A 388 -12.56 -25.39 27.65
N PHE A 389 -12.18 -26.18 26.65
CA PHE A 389 -12.94 -27.36 26.23
C PHE A 389 -13.04 -28.41 27.34
N ALA A 390 -11.96 -28.68 28.07
CA ALA A 390 -11.97 -29.65 29.17
C ALA A 390 -12.84 -29.21 30.35
N LEU A 391 -12.83 -27.91 30.70
CA LEU A 391 -13.66 -27.34 31.76
C LEU A 391 -15.14 -27.37 31.38
N LEU A 392 -15.50 -26.95 30.17
CA LEU A 392 -16.88 -27.02 29.66
C LEU A 392 -17.35 -28.48 29.53
N GLY A 393 -16.46 -29.40 29.13
CA GLY A 393 -16.71 -30.85 29.12
C GLY A 393 -16.95 -31.40 30.53
N SER A 394 -16.16 -30.99 31.52
CA SER A 394 -16.35 -31.43 32.91
C SER A 394 -17.65 -30.89 33.53
N GLN A 395 -18.04 -29.65 33.20
CA GLN A 395 -19.29 -29.05 33.67
C GLN A 395 -20.52 -29.66 33.00
N THR A 396 -20.45 -29.99 31.70
CA THR A 396 -21.53 -30.72 31.02
C THR A 396 -21.68 -32.14 31.55
N VAL A 397 -20.60 -32.87 31.83
CA VAL A 397 -20.65 -34.19 32.48
C VAL A 397 -21.23 -34.10 33.91
N GLN A 398 -20.84 -33.09 34.69
CA GLN A 398 -21.40 -32.88 36.02
C GLN A 398 -22.87 -32.46 35.99
N GLN A 399 -23.33 -31.70 34.98
CA GLN A 399 -24.76 -31.41 34.79
C GLN A 399 -25.55 -32.65 34.36
N ILE A 400 -25.03 -33.46 33.43
CA ILE A 400 -25.67 -34.71 32.99
C ILE A 400 -25.82 -35.67 34.19
N ASN A 401 -24.80 -35.80 35.02
CA ASN A 401 -24.84 -36.63 36.25
C ASN A 401 -25.71 -36.05 37.37
N ARG A 402 -26.21 -34.81 37.24
CA ARG A 402 -27.04 -34.14 38.24
C ARG A 402 -28.52 -34.12 37.86
N PHE A 403 -28.89 -34.66 36.69
CA PHE A 403 -30.29 -34.97 36.39
C PHE A 403 -30.74 -36.20 37.21
N PRO A 404 -31.88 -36.11 37.93
CA PRO A 404 -32.28 -37.09 38.95
C PRO A 404 -32.92 -38.36 38.38
N PHE A 405 -32.58 -38.77 37.15
CA PHE A 405 -33.00 -40.04 36.58
C PHE A 405 -31.84 -40.64 35.80
N GLY A 406 -31.18 -41.62 36.42
CA GLY A 406 -30.18 -42.43 35.76
C GLY A 406 -30.78 -43.10 34.52
N PHE A 407 -30.02 -43.12 33.43
CA PHE A 407 -30.33 -43.96 32.27
C PHE A 407 -30.39 -45.42 32.74
N ASN A 408 -31.59 -45.97 32.82
CA ASN A 408 -31.82 -47.41 32.98
C ASN A 408 -31.85 -48.04 31.58
N PRO A 409 -30.84 -48.82 31.17
CA PRO A 409 -30.83 -49.45 29.84
C PRO A 409 -31.78 -50.66 29.72
N ASN A 410 -32.60 -50.98 30.73
CA ASN A 410 -33.51 -52.14 30.74
C ASN A 410 -35.00 -51.76 30.83
N SER A 411 -35.43 -50.65 30.24
CA SER A 411 -36.86 -50.38 30.04
C SER A 411 -37.19 -50.18 28.56
N PHE A 412 -37.35 -51.32 27.86
CA PHE A 412 -38.19 -51.48 26.67
C PHE A 412 -38.93 -52.80 26.78
#